data_AF-A0A261GPA7-F1
#
_entry.id   AF-A0A261GPA7-F1
#
_cell.length_a   1.000
_cell.length_b   1.000
_cell.length_c   1.000
_cell.angle_alpha   90.00
_cell.angle_beta   90.00
_cell.angle_gamma   90.00
#
_symmetry.space_group_name_H-M   'P 1'
#
loop_
_entity.id
_entity.type
_entity.pdbx_description
1 polymer ?
#
loop_
_entity_poly.entity_id
_entity_poly.type
_entity_poly.pdbx_seq_one_letter_code
_entity_poly.pdbx_strand_id
1 'polypeptide(L)'
;MLSGCMARTVVTRNDDPNHLAQNEAIKNQVLHIAKTGDWLVVRGYHLADNLVSNATGIPISHVGVVNMRALTVVEAEGQGIHLSSVDEFIDKSFRLLIIRPRWRTEANADTAWRNAEKLVGNSYDFLGTIGFNYPQKYYCSELAIEIYKDWYSGKEKFPQVIKPGELYLYGDVLYDSLPRDEM
;
A
#
# COMPACT_ATOMS: atom_id res chain seq x y z
N MET A 1 31.17 18.66 -13.93
CA MET A 1 30.14 17.60 -13.85
C MET A 1 30.67 16.54 -12.90
N LEU A 2 30.03 16.03 -11.86
CA LEU A 2 28.68 16.12 -11.30
C LEU A 2 28.89 15.80 -9.81
N SER A 3 28.46 16.67 -8.90
CA SER A 3 28.31 16.29 -7.48
C SER A 3 27.08 16.99 -6.94
N GLY A 4 25.96 16.30 -7.12
CA GLY A 4 24.67 16.65 -6.56
C GLY A 4 24.07 15.36 -6.02
N CYS A 5 24.62 14.87 -4.90
CA CYS A 5 23.87 13.92 -4.07
C CYS A 5 22.63 14.67 -3.58
N MET A 6 21.50 14.45 -4.25
CA MET A 6 20.21 14.95 -3.77
C MET A 6 19.96 14.35 -2.40
N ALA A 7 19.91 15.21 -1.38
CA ALA A 7 19.59 14.81 -0.01
C ALA A 7 18.22 14.12 -0.02
N ARG A 8 18.17 12.92 0.55
CA ARG A 8 16.99 12.05 0.54
C ARG A 8 16.01 12.50 1.62
N THR A 9 14.77 12.79 1.25
CA THR A 9 13.75 13.34 2.15
C THR A 9 13.27 12.29 3.15
N VAL A 10 13.85 12.31 4.35
CA VAL A 10 13.24 11.69 5.53
C VAL A 10 11.99 12.50 5.85
N VAL A 11 10.82 11.86 5.73
CA VAL A 11 9.56 12.48 6.15
C VAL A 11 9.31 12.12 7.61
N THR A 12 9.10 13.15 8.43
CA THR A 12 8.75 12.98 9.84
C THR A 12 7.30 13.40 10.02
N ARG A 13 6.59 12.67 10.88
CA ARG A 13 5.23 13.03 11.25
C ARG A 13 5.29 14.35 12.01
N ASN A 14 4.54 15.34 11.54
CA ASN A 14 4.34 16.58 12.28
C ASN A 14 2.97 16.48 12.96
N ASP A 15 2.95 16.31 14.29
CA ASP A 15 1.72 16.19 15.08
C ASP A 15 1.06 17.56 15.34
N ASP A 16 1.07 18.43 14.33
CA ASP A 16 0.44 19.73 14.44
C ASP A 16 -1.11 19.60 14.33
N PRO A 17 -1.87 20.64 14.73
CA PRO A 17 -3.32 20.63 14.55
C PRO A 17 -3.78 20.45 13.09
N ASN A 18 -2.92 20.69 12.10
CA ASN A 18 -3.24 20.49 10.69
C ASN A 18 -3.29 19.00 10.34
N HIS A 19 -2.50 18.15 10.99
CA HIS A 19 -2.48 16.70 10.74
C HIS A 19 -3.86 16.05 10.94
N LEU A 20 -4.62 16.49 11.95
CA LEU A 20 -5.99 16.03 12.18
C LEU A 20 -6.95 16.48 11.07
N ALA A 21 -6.86 17.74 10.65
CA ALA A 21 -7.68 18.25 9.55
C ALA A 21 -7.36 17.54 8.22
N GLN A 22 -6.09 17.26 7.97
CA GLN A 22 -5.62 16.50 6.81
C GLN A 22 -6.07 15.03 6.87
N ASN A 23 -6.04 14.39 8.05
CA ASN A 23 -6.60 13.05 8.24
C ASN A 23 -8.08 13.00 7.84
N GLU A 24 -8.87 13.95 8.33
CA GLU A 24 -10.30 14.02 8.00
C GLU A 24 -10.54 14.30 6.50
N ALA A 25 -9.74 15.18 5.90
CA ALA A 25 -9.82 15.44 4.46
C ALA A 25 -9.54 14.17 3.63
N ILE A 26 -8.46 13.44 3.94
CA ILE A 26 -8.10 12.18 3.27
C ILE A 26 -9.17 11.12 3.53
N LYS A 27 -9.62 10.97 4.78
CA LYS A 27 -10.66 10.01 5.16
C LYS A 27 -11.94 10.22 4.37
N ASN A 28 -12.39 11.46 4.22
CA ASN A 28 -13.58 11.78 3.41
C ASN A 28 -13.41 11.33 1.95
N GLN A 29 -12.23 11.50 1.37
CA GLN A 29 -11.94 11.01 0.01
C GLN A 29 -11.92 9.48 -0.05
N VAL A 30 -11.31 8.81 0.93
CA VAL A 30 -11.31 7.33 1.02
C VAL A 30 -12.74 6.79 1.13
N LEU A 31 -13.55 7.35 2.03
CA LEU A 31 -14.96 6.95 2.20
C LEU A 31 -15.81 7.17 0.95
N HIS A 32 -15.49 8.18 0.14
CA HIS A 32 -16.25 8.50 -1.07
C HIS A 32 -15.82 7.70 -2.31
N ILE A 33 -14.51 7.44 -2.46
CA ILE A 33 -13.92 6.94 -3.71
C ILE A 33 -13.59 5.45 -3.63
N ALA A 34 -13.01 5.01 -2.51
CA ALA A 34 -12.51 3.66 -2.38
C ALA A 34 -13.67 2.66 -2.33
N LYS A 35 -13.40 1.45 -2.80
CA LYS A 35 -14.29 0.30 -2.70
C LYS A 35 -13.53 -0.89 -2.15
N THR A 36 -14.26 -1.87 -1.62
CA THR A 36 -13.64 -3.13 -1.18
C THR A 36 -12.80 -3.75 -2.30
N GLY A 37 -11.58 -4.12 -1.94
CA GLY A 37 -10.56 -4.66 -2.84
C GLY A 37 -9.67 -3.60 -3.50
N ASP A 38 -9.98 -2.31 -3.40
CA ASP A 38 -9.05 -1.26 -3.84
C ASP A 38 -7.80 -1.26 -2.95
N TRP A 39 -6.71 -0.68 -3.46
CA TRP A 39 -5.46 -0.51 -2.74
C TRP A 39 -5.36 0.92 -2.19
N LEU A 40 -4.96 1.03 -0.92
CA LEU A 40 -4.50 2.26 -0.32
C LEU A 40 -2.97 2.21 -0.32
N VAL A 41 -2.37 3.05 -1.15
CA VAL A 41 -0.93 3.03 -1.43
C VAL A 41 -0.32 4.30 -0.85
N VAL A 42 0.68 4.18 0.02
CA VAL A 42 1.13 5.30 0.85
C VAL A 42 2.63 5.52 0.82
N ARG A 43 3.01 6.79 1.04
CA ARG A 43 4.30 7.14 1.63
C ARG A 43 4.12 7.16 3.14
N GLY A 44 4.66 6.20 3.86
CA GLY A 44 4.59 6.17 5.32
C GLY A 44 5.70 6.99 6.01
N TYR A 45 5.53 7.23 7.31
CA TYR A 45 6.50 7.94 8.15
C TYR A 45 7.57 7.02 8.78
N HIS A 46 7.37 5.70 8.79
CA HIS A 46 8.21 4.80 9.59
C HIS A 46 9.63 4.65 9.02
N LEU A 47 10.56 4.20 9.85
CA LEU A 47 11.94 3.94 9.42
C LEU A 47 12.02 2.89 8.30
N ALA A 48 11.17 1.86 8.34
CA ALA A 48 11.06 0.87 7.28
C ALA A 48 10.56 1.52 5.96
N ASP A 49 9.62 2.45 6.04
CA ASP A 49 9.15 3.22 4.88
C ASP A 49 10.27 4.07 4.29
N ASN A 50 11.01 4.77 5.15
CA ASN A 50 12.18 5.54 4.74
C ASN A 50 13.25 4.64 4.10
N LEU A 51 13.49 3.43 4.62
CA LEU A 51 14.41 2.47 4.02
C LEU A 51 13.91 2.01 2.64
N VAL A 52 12.63 1.66 2.50
CA VAL A 52 12.03 1.23 1.22
C VAL A 52 12.12 2.36 0.19
N SER A 53 11.70 3.58 0.52
CA SER A 53 11.81 4.70 -0.41
C SER A 53 13.25 5.08 -0.74
N ASN A 54 14.18 4.98 0.21
CA ASN A 54 15.60 5.23 -0.02
C ASN A 54 16.26 4.15 -0.89
N ALA A 55 15.88 2.88 -0.71
CA ALA A 55 16.40 1.75 -1.48
C ALA A 55 15.81 1.70 -2.89
N THR A 56 14.55 2.11 -3.05
CA THR A 56 13.84 2.04 -4.34
C THR A 56 13.95 3.32 -5.16
N GLY A 57 14.23 4.46 -4.53
CA GLY A 57 14.15 5.78 -5.16
C GLY A 57 12.71 6.25 -5.45
N ILE A 58 11.70 5.52 -4.95
CA ILE A 58 10.29 5.78 -5.21
C ILE A 58 9.65 6.32 -3.92
N PRO A 59 8.90 7.44 -3.98
CA PRO A 59 8.37 8.11 -2.80
C PRO A 59 7.23 7.34 -2.11
N ILE A 60 6.80 6.20 -2.62
CA ILE A 60 5.74 5.36 -2.05
C ILE A 60 6.37 4.10 -1.46
N SER A 61 5.99 3.77 -0.23
CA SER A 61 6.68 2.78 0.58
C SER A 61 5.83 1.61 1.04
N HIS A 62 4.50 1.73 1.00
CA HIS A 62 3.61 0.72 1.58
C HIS A 62 2.26 0.65 0.87
N VAL A 63 1.56 -0.47 1.05
CA VAL A 63 0.21 -0.68 0.52
C VAL A 63 -0.62 -1.54 1.48
N GLY A 64 -1.91 -1.22 1.57
CA GLY A 64 -2.93 -2.03 2.19
C GLY A 64 -4.11 -2.26 1.25
N VAL A 65 -4.81 -3.38 1.42
CA VAL A 65 -6.06 -3.70 0.70
C VAL A 65 -7.23 -3.30 1.59
N VAL A 66 -8.15 -2.47 1.08
CA VAL A 66 -9.25 -1.94 1.90
C VAL A 66 -10.54 -2.75 1.78
N ASN A 67 -11.30 -2.83 2.87
CA ASN A 67 -12.70 -3.23 2.89
C ASN A 67 -13.54 -2.06 3.40
N MET A 68 -14.32 -1.46 2.49
CA MET A 68 -15.12 -0.27 2.81
C MET A 68 -16.40 -0.58 3.58
N ARG A 69 -16.82 -1.85 3.68
CA ARG A 69 -17.95 -2.24 4.54
C ARG A 69 -17.54 -2.37 6.00
N ALA A 70 -16.34 -2.86 6.25
CA ALA A 70 -15.79 -3.03 7.59
C ALA A 70 -14.91 -1.85 8.04
N LEU A 71 -14.53 -0.96 7.11
CA LEU A 71 -13.57 0.13 7.33
C LEU A 71 -12.22 -0.37 7.86
N THR A 72 -11.78 -1.50 7.32
CA THR A 72 -10.53 -2.17 7.68
C THR A 72 -9.59 -2.27 6.48
N VAL A 73 -8.30 -2.37 6.78
CA VAL A 73 -7.23 -2.56 5.81
C VAL A 73 -6.47 -3.82 6.19
N VAL A 74 -6.25 -4.73 5.23
CA VAL A 74 -5.24 -5.80 5.39
C VAL A 74 -3.92 -5.27 4.88
N GLU A 75 -2.88 -5.35 5.69
CA GLU A 75 -1.56 -4.89 5.36
C GLU A 75 -0.48 -5.83 5.89
N ALA A 76 0.67 -5.83 5.23
CA ALA A 76 1.84 -6.59 5.63
C ALA A 76 2.92 -5.62 6.11
N GLU A 77 3.31 -5.71 7.38
CA GLU A 77 4.38 -4.89 7.97
C GLU A 77 5.32 -5.77 8.79
N GLY A 78 6.35 -5.21 9.44
CA GLY A 78 7.36 -5.99 10.17
C GLY A 78 6.82 -6.97 11.22
N GLN A 79 5.59 -6.78 11.71
CA GLN A 79 4.88 -7.69 12.63
C GLN A 79 4.13 -8.85 11.95
N GLY A 80 4.13 -8.92 10.61
CA GLY A 80 3.34 -9.85 9.82
C GLY A 80 2.14 -9.20 9.14
N ILE A 81 1.32 -10.04 8.51
CA ILE A 81 0.07 -9.63 7.87
C ILE A 81 -1.01 -9.50 8.95
N HIS A 82 -1.61 -8.33 9.04
CA HIS A 82 -2.61 -8.01 10.06
C HIS A 82 -3.69 -7.08 9.52
N LEU A 83 -4.73 -6.88 10.34
CA LEU A 83 -5.78 -5.90 10.09
C LEU A 83 -5.48 -4.61 10.86
N SER A 84 -5.69 -3.48 10.21
CA SER A 84 -5.78 -2.15 10.82
C SER A 84 -7.08 -1.48 10.41
N SER A 85 -7.46 -0.42 11.13
CA SER A 85 -8.54 0.46 10.69
C SER A 85 -8.08 1.36 9.54
N VAL A 86 -9.02 1.84 8.73
CA VAL A 86 -8.75 2.88 7.72
C VAL A 86 -8.15 4.13 8.38
N ASP A 87 -8.59 4.49 9.59
CA ASP A 87 -8.09 5.65 10.32
C ASP A 87 -6.62 5.48 10.72
N GLU A 88 -6.25 4.35 11.31
CA GLU A 88 -4.84 4.04 11.64
C GLU A 88 -3.96 4.03 10.39
N PHE A 89 -4.47 3.50 9.27
CA PHE A 89 -3.73 3.46 8.01
C PHE A 89 -3.50 4.85 7.40
N ILE A 90 -4.50 5.73 7.47
CA ILE A 90 -4.38 7.14 7.03
C ILE A 90 -3.41 7.90 7.94
N ASP A 91 -3.53 7.72 9.26
CA ASP A 91 -2.78 8.47 10.25
C ASP A 91 -1.25 8.27 10.13
N LYS A 92 -0.83 7.08 9.72
CA LYS A 92 0.59 6.76 9.46
C LYS A 92 1.09 7.12 8.05
N SER A 93 0.26 7.74 7.22
CA SER A 93 0.60 8.11 5.84
C SER A 93 0.93 9.61 5.71
N PHE A 94 2.05 9.91 5.04
CA PHE A 94 2.43 11.26 4.59
C PHE A 94 1.80 11.65 3.25
N ARG A 95 1.53 10.66 2.40
CA ARG A 95 0.77 10.78 1.14
C ARG A 95 0.00 9.48 0.94
N LEU A 96 -1.22 9.55 0.44
CA LEU A 96 -2.08 8.42 0.16
C LEU A 96 -2.63 8.49 -1.26
N LEU A 97 -2.53 7.37 -1.97
CA LEU A 97 -3.20 7.14 -3.23
C LEU A 97 -4.27 6.06 -3.06
N ILE A 98 -5.39 6.24 -3.76
CA ILE A 98 -6.38 5.17 -3.95
C ILE A 98 -6.14 4.61 -5.35
N ILE A 99 -5.80 3.33 -5.43
CA ILE A 99 -5.58 2.63 -6.70
C ILE A 99 -6.60 1.51 -6.83
N ARG A 100 -7.35 1.50 -7.94
CA ARG A 100 -8.23 0.38 -8.28
C ARG A 100 -7.47 -0.64 -9.14
N PRO A 101 -7.23 -1.87 -8.64
CA PRO A 101 -6.53 -2.89 -9.40
C PRO A 101 -7.27 -3.24 -10.67
N ARG A 102 -6.56 -3.50 -11.77
CA ARG A 102 -7.19 -3.88 -13.06
C ARG A 102 -8.07 -5.14 -12.96
N TRP A 103 -7.78 -6.02 -12.00
CA TRP A 103 -8.53 -7.25 -11.77
C TRP A 103 -9.73 -7.03 -10.84
N ARG A 104 -9.86 -5.87 -10.18
CA ARG A 104 -10.95 -5.60 -9.26
C ARG A 104 -12.23 -5.31 -10.03
N THR A 105 -13.27 -6.07 -9.72
CA THR A 105 -14.64 -5.88 -10.22
C THR A 105 -15.63 -5.98 -9.06
N GLU A 106 -16.87 -5.50 -9.26
CA GLU A 106 -17.91 -5.68 -8.23
C GLU A 106 -18.20 -7.17 -7.95
N ALA A 107 -18.04 -8.03 -8.95
CA ALA A 107 -18.31 -9.46 -8.83
C ALA A 107 -17.26 -10.21 -8.00
N ASN A 108 -16.03 -9.69 -7.91
CA ASN A 108 -14.92 -10.39 -7.25
C ASN A 108 -14.34 -9.70 -6.02
N ALA A 109 -14.71 -8.43 -5.77
CA ALA A 109 -14.21 -7.65 -4.63
C ALA A 109 -14.27 -8.42 -3.29
N ASP A 110 -15.38 -9.10 -3.02
CA ASP A 110 -15.60 -9.84 -1.78
C ASP A 110 -14.74 -11.11 -1.68
N THR A 111 -14.46 -11.74 -2.82
CA THR A 111 -13.60 -12.91 -2.86
C THR A 111 -12.13 -12.51 -2.74
N ALA A 112 -11.71 -11.42 -3.39
CA ALA A 112 -10.38 -10.85 -3.24
C ALA A 112 -10.14 -10.43 -1.78
N TRP A 113 -11.11 -9.78 -1.13
CA TRP A 113 -11.04 -9.47 0.31
C TRP A 113 -10.88 -10.72 1.17
N ARG A 114 -11.71 -11.76 0.96
CA ARG A 114 -11.58 -13.03 1.71
C ARG A 114 -10.24 -13.72 1.48
N ASN A 115 -9.64 -13.56 0.29
CA ASN A 115 -8.29 -14.03 0.03
C ASN A 115 -7.26 -13.25 0.84
N ALA A 116 -7.41 -11.93 0.99
CA ALA A 116 -6.56 -11.12 1.86
C ALA A 116 -6.68 -11.53 3.33
N GLU A 117 -7.91 -11.71 3.83
CA GLU A 117 -8.18 -12.09 5.23
C GLU A 117 -7.56 -13.45 5.60
N LYS A 118 -7.57 -14.42 4.68
CA LYS A 118 -6.95 -15.74 4.91
C LYS A 118 -5.44 -15.67 5.13
N LEU A 119 -4.80 -14.58 4.72
CA LEU A 119 -3.36 -14.38 4.87
C LEU A 119 -3.01 -13.68 6.19
N VAL A 120 -4.00 -13.15 6.92
CA VAL A 120 -3.79 -12.53 8.24
C VAL A 120 -3.20 -13.56 9.22
N GLY A 121 -2.17 -13.14 9.94
CA GLY A 121 -1.39 -13.98 10.86
C GLY A 121 -0.14 -14.59 10.22
N ASN A 122 0.02 -14.55 8.89
CA ASN A 122 1.26 -14.97 8.24
C ASN A 122 2.40 -13.99 8.52
N SER A 123 3.63 -14.50 8.54
CA SER A 123 4.84 -13.70 8.78
C SER A 123 5.20 -12.81 7.58
N TYR A 124 5.85 -11.67 7.85
CA TYR A 124 6.31 -10.74 6.83
C TYR A 124 7.58 -11.25 6.13
N ASP A 125 7.71 -11.05 4.81
CA ASP A 125 9.01 -11.26 4.14
C ASP A 125 9.86 -9.99 4.22
N PHE A 126 10.84 -9.95 5.11
CA PHE A 126 11.78 -8.83 5.17
C PHE A 126 12.88 -8.92 4.10
N LEU A 127 13.12 -10.09 3.50
CA LEU A 127 14.37 -10.39 2.78
C LEU A 127 14.22 -10.61 1.27
N GLY A 128 13.01 -10.80 0.74
CA GLY A 128 12.79 -10.81 -0.70
C GLY A 128 13.68 -11.82 -1.39
N THR A 129 13.66 -13.05 -0.88
CA THR A 129 14.46 -14.13 -1.44
C THR A 129 13.96 -14.51 -2.82
N ILE A 130 14.48 -13.80 -3.82
CA ILE A 130 14.71 -14.34 -5.16
C ILE A 130 15.40 -15.70 -4.98
N GLY A 131 14.69 -16.78 -5.30
CA GLY A 131 15.29 -18.10 -5.54
C GLY A 131 15.11 -19.18 -4.47
N PHE A 132 14.47 -18.94 -3.33
CA PHE A 132 14.15 -20.04 -2.39
C PHE A 132 12.68 -20.05 -1.97
N ASN A 133 12.06 -21.18 -2.29
CA ASN A 133 10.67 -21.60 -2.14
C ASN A 133 10.15 -21.47 -0.68
N TYR A 134 9.76 -20.28 -0.24
CA TYR A 134 9.04 -20.08 1.04
C TYR A 134 7.63 -19.52 0.79
N PRO A 135 6.60 -20.37 0.69
CA PRO A 135 5.25 -20.00 0.24
C PRO A 135 4.42 -19.18 1.24
N GLN A 136 5.02 -18.63 2.31
CA GLN A 136 4.28 -17.99 3.41
C GLN A 136 4.86 -16.64 3.87
N LYS A 137 5.72 -16.00 3.06
CA LYS A 137 6.25 -14.68 3.36
C LYS A 137 5.88 -13.73 2.23
N TYR A 138 5.29 -12.58 2.57
CA TYR A 138 4.85 -11.59 1.58
C TYR A 138 5.33 -10.19 1.95
N TYR A 139 5.81 -9.45 0.96
CA TYR A 139 5.81 -7.98 1.01
C TYR A 139 4.37 -7.43 0.87
N CYS A 140 4.16 -6.19 1.32
CA CYS A 140 2.85 -5.53 1.19
C CYS A 140 2.34 -5.48 -0.27
N SER A 141 3.22 -5.22 -1.23
CA SER A 141 2.91 -5.22 -2.67
C SER A 141 2.60 -6.62 -3.21
N GLU A 142 3.26 -7.66 -2.71
CA GLU A 142 2.97 -9.05 -3.10
C GLU A 142 1.60 -9.48 -2.59
N LEU A 143 1.27 -9.16 -1.33
CA LEU A 143 -0.07 -9.36 -0.78
C LEU A 143 -1.12 -8.70 -1.68
N ALA A 144 -0.94 -7.42 -2.03
CA ALA A 144 -1.89 -6.64 -2.82
C ALA A 144 -2.19 -7.27 -4.20
N ILE A 145 -1.18 -7.93 -4.80
CA ILE A 145 -1.26 -8.58 -6.10
C ILE A 145 -1.81 -10.02 -5.95
N GLU A 146 -1.29 -10.80 -5.01
CA GLU A 146 -1.60 -12.22 -4.79
C GLU A 146 -3.09 -12.48 -4.57
N ILE A 147 -3.80 -11.58 -3.88
CA ILE A 147 -5.23 -11.75 -3.61
C ILE A 147 -6.08 -11.80 -4.89
N TYR A 148 -5.53 -11.32 -6.01
CA TYR A 148 -6.18 -11.27 -7.32
C TYR A 148 -5.77 -12.40 -8.28
N LYS A 149 -4.94 -13.35 -7.86
CA LYS A 149 -4.38 -14.38 -8.75
C LYS A 149 -5.41 -15.18 -9.56
N ASP A 150 -6.58 -15.42 -8.98
CA ASP A 150 -7.65 -16.20 -9.62
C ASP A 150 -8.26 -15.47 -10.83
N TRP A 151 -7.99 -14.16 -10.99
CA TRP A 151 -8.46 -13.32 -12.09
C TRP A 151 -7.37 -12.91 -13.06
N TYR A 152 -6.17 -13.49 -12.96
CA TYR A 152 -5.13 -13.27 -13.94
C TYR A 152 -5.50 -13.86 -15.29
N SER A 153 -5.17 -13.12 -16.36
CA SER A 153 -5.34 -13.57 -17.74
C SER A 153 -4.29 -14.61 -18.16
N GLY A 154 -3.25 -14.80 -17.34
CA GLY A 154 -2.07 -15.62 -17.65
C GLY A 154 -1.05 -14.91 -18.55
N LYS A 155 -1.28 -13.63 -18.87
CA LYS A 155 -0.39 -12.80 -19.70
C LYS A 155 0.35 -11.73 -18.91
N GLU A 156 0.07 -11.64 -17.61
CA GLU A 156 0.70 -10.74 -16.68
C GLU A 156 2.20 -10.99 -16.65
N LYS A 157 2.97 -9.91 -16.71
CA LYS A 157 4.42 -9.93 -16.52
C LYS A 157 4.73 -9.18 -15.24
N PHE A 158 5.12 -9.92 -14.21
CA PHE A 158 5.57 -9.35 -12.95
C PHE A 158 7.10 -9.37 -12.89
N PRO A 159 7.74 -8.28 -12.42
CA PRO A 159 9.15 -8.33 -12.04
C PRO A 159 9.33 -9.32 -10.88
N GLN A 160 10.58 -9.71 -10.61
CA GLN A 160 10.90 -10.56 -9.47
C GLN A 160 10.49 -9.94 -8.13
N VAL A 161 10.49 -8.61 -8.05
CA VAL A 161 10.05 -7.84 -6.89
C VAL A 161 9.16 -6.71 -7.40
N ILE A 162 7.92 -6.68 -6.94
CA ILE A 162 6.98 -5.58 -7.23
C ILE A 162 7.13 -4.55 -6.13
N LYS A 163 7.49 -3.31 -6.46
CA LYS A 163 7.60 -2.24 -5.46
C LYS A 163 6.22 -1.61 -5.22
N PRO A 164 5.90 -1.15 -3.99
CA PRO A 164 4.62 -0.48 -3.72
C PRO A 164 4.36 0.71 -4.66
N GLY A 165 5.39 1.50 -4.94
CA GLY A 165 5.29 2.62 -5.88
C GLY A 165 5.20 2.23 -7.35
N GLU A 166 5.23 0.95 -7.72
CA GLU A 166 4.95 0.45 -9.08
C GLU A 166 3.50 -0.03 -9.22
N LEU A 167 2.70 -0.05 -8.15
CA LEU A 167 1.33 -0.55 -8.18
C LEU A 167 0.40 0.24 -9.10
N TYR A 168 0.71 1.50 -9.38
CA TYR A 168 0.00 2.29 -10.41
C TYR A 168 0.13 1.68 -11.81
N LEU A 169 1.12 0.82 -12.06
CA LEU A 169 1.23 0.08 -13.32
C LEU A 169 0.18 -1.02 -13.42
N TYR A 170 -0.43 -1.44 -12.30
CA TYR A 170 -1.36 -2.58 -12.21
C TYR A 170 -2.82 -2.16 -11.92
N GLY A 171 -3.11 -0.86 -11.90
CA GLY A 171 -4.46 -0.34 -11.67
C GLY A 171 -4.59 1.13 -12.03
N ASP A 172 -5.78 1.68 -11.84
CA ASP A 172 -6.08 3.08 -12.09
C ASP A 172 -5.95 3.88 -10.79
N VAL A 173 -5.18 4.98 -10.81
CA VAL A 173 -5.12 5.92 -9.69
C VAL A 173 -6.41 6.74 -9.69
N LEU A 174 -7.22 6.58 -8.66
CA LEU A 174 -8.51 7.26 -8.49
C LEU A 174 -8.41 8.54 -7.66
N TYR A 175 -7.39 8.61 -6.80
CA TYR A 175 -7.15 9.74 -5.92
C TYR A 175 -5.68 9.78 -5.51
N ASP A 176 -5.19 10.99 -5.26
CA ASP A 176 -3.87 11.29 -4.73
C ASP A 176 -4.01 12.46 -3.75
N SER A 177 -3.67 12.24 -2.49
CA SER A 177 -3.78 13.27 -1.46
C SER A 177 -2.79 14.42 -1.63
N LEU A 178 -1.77 14.25 -2.48
CA LEU A 178 -0.51 14.99 -2.43
C LEU A 178 0.25 14.70 -1.11
N PRO A 179 1.54 15.06 -1.04
CA PRO A 179 2.25 15.19 0.23
C PRO A 179 1.51 16.10 1.21
N ARG A 180 1.51 15.76 2.49
CA ARG A 180 0.82 16.57 3.52
C ARG A 180 1.38 17.98 3.71
N ASP A 181 2.62 18.24 3.35
CA ASP A 181 3.16 19.60 3.33
C ASP A 181 2.65 20.44 2.14
N GLU A 182 1.91 19.81 1.21
CA GLU A 182 1.26 20.45 0.07
C GLU A 182 -0.29 20.49 0.20
N MET A 183 -0.84 19.99 1.31
CA MET A 183 -2.28 20.00 1.64
C MET A 183 -2.68 21.17 2.54
#